data_AF-A0A6A1TM39-F1
#
_entry.id   AF-A0A6A1TM39-F1
#
_cell.length_a   1.000
_cell.length_b   1.000
_cell.length_c   1.000
_cell.angle_alpha   90.00
_cell.angle_beta   90.00
_cell.angle_gamma   90.00
#
_symmetry.space_group_name_H-M   'P 1'
#
loop_
_entity.id
_entity.type
_entity.pdbx_description
1 polymer ?
#
loop_
_entity_poly.entity_id
_entity_poly.type
_entity_poly.pdbx_seq_one_letter_code
_entity_poly.pdbx_strand_id
1 'polypeptide(L)'
;MRHPSDNSFAERRKTAADAKRELLAKFASAPKPTDPAVQERRAEREALAAAREARRAEREALKAAENERQLQEAAALAAAAEAHEKAAAEAQQAETNARVARVVADEAARKAERDRRYAARKARQG
;
A
#
# COMPACT_ATOMS: atom_id res chain seq x y z
N MET A 1 -20.06 3.68 68.97
CA MET A 1 -18.79 2.92 69.10
C MET A 1 -18.07 2.97 67.76
N ARG A 2 -16.81 3.42 67.71
CA ARG A 2 -16.04 3.51 66.46
C ARG A 2 -15.28 2.20 66.26
N HIS A 3 -15.59 1.47 65.19
CA HIS A 3 -14.91 0.23 64.86
C HIS A 3 -13.44 0.52 64.49
N PRO A 4 -12.45 -0.15 65.11
CA PRO A 4 -11.05 -0.04 64.70
C PRO A 4 -10.91 -0.77 63.37
N SER A 5 -11.17 -0.06 62.28
CA SER A 5 -11.06 -0.62 60.94
C SER A 5 -9.62 -1.03 60.66
N ASP A 6 -9.47 -2.11 59.90
CA ASP A 6 -8.25 -2.75 59.39
C ASP A 6 -7.41 -1.84 58.46
N ASN A 7 -7.42 -0.54 58.72
CA ASN A 7 -6.82 0.50 57.90
C ASN A 7 -6.34 1.67 58.78
N SER A 8 -5.85 1.35 59.99
CA SER A 8 -5.18 2.33 60.81
C SER A 8 -3.85 2.76 60.14
N PHE A 9 -3.40 3.98 60.41
CA PHE A 9 -2.09 4.45 59.91
C PHE A 9 -0.94 3.54 60.36
N ALA A 10 -1.03 2.98 61.57
CA ALA A 10 -0.05 2.06 62.11
C ALA A 10 0.00 0.74 61.30
N GLU A 11 -1.14 0.16 60.95
CA GLU A 11 -1.21 -1.05 60.13
C GLU A 11 -0.68 -0.79 58.72
N ARG A 12 -1.03 0.34 58.07
CA ARG A 12 -0.45 0.71 56.76
C ARG A 12 1.07 0.87 56.80
N ARG A 13 1.62 1.44 57.88
CA ARG A 13 3.07 1.58 58.03
C ARG A 13 3.74 0.22 58.20
N LYS A 14 3.12 -0.67 58.97
CA LYS A 14 3.61 -2.04 59.19
C LYS A 14 3.59 -2.85 57.90
N THR A 15 2.47 -2.86 57.17
CA THR A 15 2.36 -3.58 55.88
C THR A 15 3.35 -3.05 54.84
N ALA A 16 3.58 -1.74 54.76
CA ALA A 16 4.59 -1.16 53.88
C ALA A 16 6.02 -1.57 54.28
N ALA A 17 6.31 -1.65 55.59
CA ALA A 17 7.61 -2.10 56.09
C ALA A 17 7.84 -3.60 55.80
N ASP A 18 6.81 -4.43 56.00
CA ASP A 18 6.84 -5.86 55.71
C ASP A 18 7.01 -6.12 54.21
N ALA A 19 6.27 -5.41 53.34
CA ALA A 19 6.43 -5.49 51.90
C ALA A 19 7.84 -5.10 51.43
N LYS A 20 8.44 -4.04 52.00
CA LYS A 20 9.84 -3.67 51.71
C LYS A 20 10.81 -4.76 52.16
N ARG A 21 10.61 -5.33 53.35
CA ARG A 21 11.43 -6.43 53.87
C ARG A 21 11.35 -7.66 52.97
N GLU A 22 10.16 -8.02 52.49
CA GLU A 22 9.96 -9.11 51.54
C GLU A 22 10.64 -8.86 50.20
N LEU A 23 10.59 -7.63 49.66
CA LEU A 23 11.28 -7.26 48.43
C LEU A 23 12.80 -7.37 48.57
N LEU A 24 13.35 -6.92 49.70
CA LEU A 24 14.79 -7.05 49.98
C LEU A 24 15.21 -8.51 50.16
N ALA A 25 14.38 -9.32 50.84
CA ALA A 25 14.63 -10.76 50.98
C ALA A 25 14.61 -11.47 49.62
N LYS A 26 13.63 -11.16 48.75
CA LYS A 26 13.56 -11.67 47.37
C LYS A 26 14.76 -11.24 46.52
N PHE A 27 15.23 -10.00 46.68
CA PHE A 27 16.41 -9.52 45.98
C PHE A 27 17.68 -10.24 46.46
N ALA A 28 17.82 -10.45 47.77
CA ALA A 28 18.96 -11.16 48.34
C ALA A 28 19.00 -12.65 47.97
N SER A 29 17.83 -13.30 47.85
CA SER A 29 17.71 -14.71 47.46
C SER A 29 17.64 -14.93 45.94
N ALA A 30 17.56 -13.86 45.14
CA ALA A 30 17.51 -13.98 43.69
C ALA A 30 18.82 -14.61 43.16
N PRO A 31 18.73 -15.56 42.20
CA PRO A 31 19.91 -16.17 41.63
C PRO A 31 20.71 -15.11 40.86
N LYS A 32 22.02 -15.12 41.08
CA LYS A 32 22.92 -14.13 40.46
C LYS A 32 22.99 -14.35 38.95
N PRO A 33 23.32 -13.32 38.15
CA PRO A 33 23.58 -13.48 36.72
C PRO A 33 24.69 -14.48 36.37
N THR A 34 25.56 -14.81 37.33
CA THR A 34 26.65 -15.78 37.21
C THR A 34 26.22 -17.20 37.59
N ASP A 35 24.98 -17.40 38.04
CA ASP A 35 24.45 -18.73 38.33
C ASP A 35 24.26 -19.50 37.01
N PRO A 36 24.83 -20.72 36.87
CA PRO A 36 24.73 -21.53 35.66
C PRO A 36 23.27 -21.69 35.17
N ALA A 37 22.32 -21.90 36.07
CA ALA A 37 20.91 -22.09 35.68
C ALA A 37 20.28 -20.81 35.11
N VAL A 38 20.76 -19.62 35.51
CA VAL A 38 20.32 -18.33 34.95
C VAL A 38 20.97 -18.08 33.60
N GLN A 39 22.24 -18.47 33.43
CA GLN A 39 22.96 -18.36 32.17
C GLN A 39 22.35 -19.26 31.09
N GLU A 40 22.04 -20.51 31.41
CA GLU A 40 21.36 -21.45 30.51
C GLU A 40 20.02 -20.89 30.03
N ARG A 41 19.17 -20.41 30.96
CA ARG A 41 17.89 -19.78 30.60
C ARG A 41 18.04 -18.53 29.73
N ARG A 42 19.13 -17.76 29.91
CA ARG A 42 19.42 -16.60 29.05
C ARG A 42 19.83 -17.06 27.66
N ALA A 43 20.75 -18.01 27.56
CA ALA A 43 21.19 -18.58 26.30
C ALA A 43 20.03 -19.20 25.51
N GLU A 44 19.12 -19.92 26.17
CA GLU A 44 17.89 -20.45 25.55
C GLU A 44 16.99 -19.34 24.99
N ARG A 45 16.78 -18.27 25.76
CA ARG A 45 15.97 -17.12 25.32
C ARG A 45 16.60 -16.38 24.15
N GLU A 46 17.93 -16.21 24.19
CA GLU A 46 18.69 -15.59 23.11
C GLU A 46 18.64 -16.44 21.83
N ALA A 47 18.80 -17.76 21.94
CA ALA A 47 18.66 -18.68 20.81
C ALA A 47 17.25 -18.64 20.22
N LEU A 48 16.21 -18.62 21.06
CA LEU A 48 14.81 -18.49 20.62
C LEU A 48 14.54 -17.14 19.96
N ALA A 49 15.11 -16.05 20.49
CA ALA A 49 15.00 -14.72 19.89
C ALA A 49 15.68 -14.68 18.53
N ALA A 50 16.90 -15.19 18.41
CA ALA A 50 17.63 -15.29 17.14
C ALA A 50 16.84 -16.11 16.10
N ALA A 51 16.28 -17.26 16.49
CA ALA A 51 15.46 -18.08 15.61
C ALA A 51 14.12 -17.43 15.22
N ARG A 52 13.58 -16.52 16.05
CA ARG A 52 12.39 -15.73 15.70
C ARG A 52 12.74 -14.61 14.72
N GLU A 53 13.85 -13.92 14.94
CA GLU A 53 14.33 -12.86 14.05
C GLU A 53 14.71 -13.41 12.67
N ALA A 54 15.40 -14.55 12.60
CA ALA A 54 15.68 -15.21 11.32
C ALA A 54 14.38 -15.51 10.53
N ARG A 55 13.38 -16.10 11.18
CA ARG A 55 12.05 -16.36 10.57
C ARG A 55 11.29 -15.08 10.22
N ARG A 56 11.53 -13.96 10.90
CA ARG A 56 10.93 -12.66 10.54
C ARG A 56 11.60 -12.11 9.30
N ALA A 57 12.91 -12.08 9.26
CA ALA A 57 13.70 -11.63 8.11
C ALA A 57 13.35 -12.42 6.84
N GLU A 58 13.26 -13.75 6.92
CA GLU A 58 12.84 -14.59 5.78
C GLU A 58 11.42 -14.24 5.30
N ARG A 59 10.46 -14.10 6.22
CA ARG A 59 9.07 -13.75 5.86
C ARG A 59 8.96 -12.34 5.28
N GLU A 60 9.74 -11.39 5.78
CA GLU A 60 9.79 -10.02 5.27
C GLU A 60 10.40 -9.99 3.87
N ALA A 61 11.47 -10.74 3.62
CA ALA A 61 12.05 -10.88 2.29
C ALA A 61 11.08 -11.49 1.28
N LEU A 62 10.36 -12.56 1.67
CA LEU A 62 9.33 -13.18 0.81
C LEU A 62 8.19 -12.20 0.52
N LYS A 63 7.67 -11.50 1.53
CA LYS A 63 6.62 -10.50 1.34
C LYS A 63 7.06 -9.34 0.46
N ALA A 64 8.30 -8.87 0.62
CA ALA A 64 8.84 -7.81 -0.22
C ALA A 64 8.90 -8.26 -1.69
N ALA A 65 9.39 -9.47 -1.95
CA ALA A 65 9.44 -10.03 -3.30
C ALA A 65 8.04 -10.25 -3.91
N GLU A 66 7.07 -10.72 -3.13
CA GLU A 66 5.68 -10.87 -3.57
C GLU A 66 5.03 -9.52 -3.88
N ASN A 67 5.20 -8.53 -3.01
CA ASN A 67 4.68 -7.18 -3.24
C ASN A 67 5.30 -6.54 -4.48
N GLU A 68 6.61 -6.72 -4.71
CA GLU A 68 7.28 -6.22 -5.91
C GLU A 68 6.71 -6.87 -7.18
N ARG A 69 6.49 -8.19 -7.17
CA ARG A 69 5.84 -8.90 -8.29
C ARG A 69 4.44 -8.37 -8.56
N GLN A 70 3.62 -8.21 -7.53
CA GLN A 70 2.25 -7.68 -7.65
C GLN A 70 2.25 -6.25 -8.19
N LEU A 71 3.19 -5.41 -7.75
CA LEU A 71 3.32 -4.04 -8.24
C LEU A 71 3.72 -4.00 -9.72
N GLN A 72 4.66 -4.86 -10.13
CA GLN A 72 5.08 -4.98 -11.54
C GLN A 72 3.94 -5.49 -12.42
N GLU A 73 3.19 -6.50 -11.97
CA GLU A 73 2.03 -7.03 -12.69
C GLU A 73 0.93 -5.97 -12.82
N ALA A 74 0.60 -5.27 -11.73
CA ALA A 74 -0.39 -4.20 -11.74
C ALA A 74 0.02 -3.05 -12.68
N ALA A 75 1.31 -2.67 -12.67
CA ALA A 75 1.84 -1.66 -13.58
C ALA A 75 1.77 -2.10 -15.04
N ALA A 76 2.08 -3.37 -15.34
CA ALA A 76 1.98 -3.93 -16.69
C ALA A 76 0.53 -3.97 -17.19
N LEU A 77 -0.41 -4.38 -16.33
CA LEU A 77 -1.85 -4.38 -16.66
C LEU A 77 -2.37 -2.96 -16.89
N ALA A 78 -1.99 -1.99 -16.05
CA ALA A 78 -2.35 -0.59 -16.23
C ALA A 78 -1.80 -0.02 -17.55
N ALA A 79 -0.52 -0.29 -17.85
CA ALA A 79 0.09 0.16 -19.10
C ALA A 79 -0.58 -0.47 -20.33
N ALA A 80 -0.95 -1.74 -20.27
CA ALA A 80 -1.68 -2.42 -21.34
C ALA A 80 -3.09 -1.84 -21.53
N ALA A 81 -3.81 -1.56 -20.43
CA ALA A 81 -5.12 -0.90 -20.48
C ALA A 81 -5.01 0.50 -21.09
N GLU A 82 -4.05 1.32 -20.65
CA GLU A 82 -3.82 2.65 -21.22
C GLU A 82 -3.47 2.60 -22.71
N ALA A 83 -2.63 1.65 -23.13
CA ALA A 83 -2.29 1.47 -24.53
C ALA A 83 -3.51 1.08 -25.38
N HIS A 84 -4.37 0.20 -24.86
CA HIS A 84 -5.61 -0.19 -25.50
C HIS A 84 -6.58 1.00 -25.64
N GLU A 85 -6.78 1.77 -24.56
CA GLU A 85 -7.64 2.95 -24.59
C GLU A 85 -7.13 4.02 -25.56
N LYS A 86 -5.81 4.26 -25.60
CA LYS A 86 -5.19 5.17 -26.58
C LYS A 86 -5.41 4.69 -28.01
N ALA A 87 -5.18 3.40 -28.28
CA ALA A 87 -5.40 2.84 -29.61
C ALA A 87 -6.88 2.93 -30.05
N ALA A 88 -7.82 2.67 -29.13
CA ALA A 88 -9.25 2.84 -29.39
C ALA A 88 -9.61 4.30 -29.67
N ALA A 89 -9.11 5.25 -28.87
CA ALA A 89 -9.34 6.67 -29.07
C ALA A 89 -8.76 7.17 -30.41
N GLU A 90 -7.54 6.74 -30.75
CA GLU A 90 -6.91 7.07 -32.03
C GLU A 90 -7.70 6.50 -33.22
N ALA A 91 -8.18 5.26 -33.12
CA ALA A 91 -9.02 4.65 -34.16
C ALA A 91 -10.34 5.42 -34.35
N GLN A 92 -11.01 5.80 -33.27
CA GLN A 92 -12.24 6.61 -33.31
C GLN A 92 -12.00 7.99 -33.92
N GLN A 93 -10.88 8.63 -33.56
CA GLN A 93 -10.50 9.92 -34.13
C GLN A 93 -10.18 9.80 -35.62
N ALA A 94 -9.48 8.73 -36.03
CA ALA A 94 -9.17 8.47 -37.43
C ALA A 94 -10.44 8.23 -38.26
N GLU A 95 -11.41 7.47 -37.73
CA GLU A 95 -12.71 7.25 -38.38
C GLU A 95 -13.49 8.56 -38.52
N THR A 96 -13.52 9.37 -37.47
CA THR A 96 -14.18 10.69 -37.48
C THR A 96 -13.55 11.61 -38.51
N ASN A 97 -12.22 11.69 -38.54
CA ASN A 97 -11.48 12.48 -39.51
C ASN A 97 -11.73 12.00 -40.95
N ALA A 98 -11.76 10.68 -41.18
CA ALA A 98 -12.07 10.10 -42.48
C ALA A 98 -13.49 10.45 -42.93
N ARG A 99 -14.47 10.42 -42.02
CA ARG A 99 -15.86 10.82 -42.32
C ARG A 99 -15.96 12.29 -42.67
N VAL A 100 -15.32 13.17 -41.90
CA VAL A 100 -15.27 14.61 -42.19
C VAL A 100 -14.61 14.87 -43.54
N ALA A 101 -13.47 14.22 -43.82
CA ALA A 101 -12.78 14.36 -45.10
C ALA A 101 -13.65 13.97 -46.30
N ARG A 102 -14.44 12.88 -46.17
CA ARG A 102 -15.41 12.49 -47.21
C ARG A 102 -16.48 13.54 -47.43
N VAL A 103 -17.07 14.09 -46.36
CA VAL A 103 -18.09 15.14 -46.47
C VAL A 103 -17.53 16.38 -47.17
N VAL A 104 -16.33 16.82 -46.78
CA VAL A 104 -15.66 17.97 -47.41
C VAL A 104 -15.39 17.72 -48.90
N ALA A 105 -14.92 16.51 -49.26
CA ALA A 105 -14.69 16.14 -50.64
C ALA A 105 -15.99 16.12 -51.48
N ASP A 106 -17.06 15.58 -50.92
CA ASP A 106 -18.38 15.55 -51.57
C ASP A 106 -18.95 16.96 -51.78
N GLU A 107 -18.78 17.85 -50.79
CA GLU A 107 -19.19 19.25 -50.89
C GLU A 107 -18.38 20.02 -51.94
N ALA A 108 -17.05 19.80 -51.98
CA ALA A 108 -16.18 20.36 -53.01
C ALA A 108 -16.59 19.88 -54.42
N ALA A 109 -16.90 18.59 -54.59
CA ALA A 109 -17.38 18.04 -55.86
C ALA A 109 -18.73 18.64 -56.27
N ARG A 110 -19.69 18.78 -55.34
CA ARG A 110 -20.98 19.44 -55.60
C ARG A 110 -20.80 20.90 -56.00
N LYS A 111 -19.87 21.62 -55.36
CA LYS A 111 -19.55 23.01 -55.72
C LYS A 111 -18.95 23.09 -57.12
N ALA A 112 -17.97 22.25 -57.45
CA ALA A 112 -17.36 22.21 -58.78
C ALA A 112 -18.40 21.94 -59.88
N GLU A 113 -19.33 21.02 -59.66
CA GLU A 113 -20.42 20.74 -60.59
C GLU A 113 -21.39 21.92 -60.74
N ARG A 114 -21.74 22.61 -59.63
CA ARG A 114 -22.53 23.86 -59.71
C ARG A 114 -21.81 24.94 -60.51
N ASP A 115 -20.52 25.15 -60.26
CA ASP A 115 -19.72 26.15 -60.95
C ASP A 115 -19.61 25.83 -62.46
N ARG A 116 -19.46 24.55 -62.82
CA ARG A 116 -19.51 24.06 -64.21
C ARG A 116 -20.83 24.38 -64.90
N ARG A 117 -21.96 24.11 -64.23
CA ARG A 117 -23.30 24.41 -64.76
C ARG A 117 -23.52 25.91 -64.93
N TYR A 118 -23.05 26.71 -63.97
CA TYR A 118 -23.14 28.16 -64.04
C TYR A 118 -22.34 28.72 -65.21
N ALA A 119 -21.09 28.25 -65.41
CA ALA A 119 -20.27 28.61 -66.56
C ALA A 119 -20.93 28.24 -67.90
N ALA A 120 -21.48 27.02 -68.00
CA ALA A 120 -22.19 26.57 -69.20
C ALA A 120 -23.45 27.40 -69.49
N ARG A 121 -24.22 27.79 -68.46
CA ARG A 121 -25.37 28.68 -68.61
C ARG A 121 -24.94 30.07 -69.08
N LYS A 122 -23.91 30.63 -68.47
CA LYS A 122 -23.38 31.97 -68.82
C LYS A 122 -22.92 32.01 -70.29
N ALA A 123 -22.25 30.96 -70.75
CA ALA A 123 -21.81 30.84 -72.15
C ALA A 123 -22.96 30.76 -73.17
N ARG A 124 -24.19 30.42 -72.75
CA ARG A 124 -25.38 30.41 -73.63
C ARG A 124 -26.13 31.75 -73.65
N GLN A 125 -25.94 32.58 -72.62
CA GLN A 125 -26.64 33.87 -72.47
C GLN A 125 -25.79 35.06 -72.90
N GLY A 126 -24.49 34.87 -73.05
CA GLY A 126 -23.57 35.82 -73.69
C GLY A 126 -23.46 35.60 -75.19
#